data_AF-G0RW68-F1
#
_entry.id   AF-G0RW68-F1
#
_cell.length_a   1.000
_cell.length_b   1.000
_cell.length_c   1.000
_cell.angle_alpha   90.00
_cell.angle_beta   90.00
_cell.angle_gamma   90.00
#
_symmetry.space_group_name_H-M   'P 1'
#
loop_
_entity.id
_entity.type
_entity.pdbx_description
1 polymer ?
#
loop_
_entity_poly.entity_id
_entity_poly.type
_entity_poly.pdbx_seq_one_letter_code
_entity_poly.pdbx_strand_id
1 'polypeptide(L)'
;KLPTRKDVSLREFLSKIDDYAPIIPDAVTHYYMTKAGLPPPPQTDPKLARLLALATQKFIADIAADAYQYSRIRGASNTNNPMGTLGAAAGFPIPGQQSGQPGSKEQGKGAPLGIQRPGFGGGGQGGSQNRTVLTMEDLGMAVGEYGVNVKRSEFYR
;
A
#
# COMPACT_ATOMS: atom_id res chain seq x y z
N LYS A 1 -21.08 -24.64 1.03
CA LYS A 1 -20.04 -25.00 2.03
C LYS A 1 -18.70 -24.57 1.46
N LEU A 2 -18.04 -23.58 2.07
CA LEU A 2 -16.67 -23.25 1.68
C LEU A 2 -15.78 -24.49 1.92
N PRO A 3 -14.86 -24.82 1.01
CA PRO A 3 -13.96 -25.95 1.23
C PRO A 3 -13.08 -25.67 2.45
N THR A 4 -13.20 -26.49 3.48
CA THR A 4 -12.30 -26.48 4.64
C THR A 4 -10.96 -27.06 4.20
N ARG A 5 -10.05 -26.19 3.76
CA ARG A 5 -8.66 -26.59 3.55
C ARG A 5 -8.05 -26.94 4.91
N LYS A 6 -7.37 -28.08 4.99
CA LYS A 6 -6.61 -28.46 6.18
C LYS A 6 -5.37 -27.57 6.28
N ASP A 7 -5.06 -27.13 7.50
CA ASP A 7 -3.82 -26.42 7.77
C ASP A 7 -2.62 -27.32 7.50
N VAL A 8 -1.61 -26.75 6.86
CA VAL A 8 -0.37 -27.46 6.53
C VAL A 8 0.44 -27.63 7.81
N SER A 9 0.87 -28.85 8.09
CA SER A 9 1.74 -29.10 9.26
C SER A 9 3.11 -28.43 9.08
N LEU A 10 3.77 -28.04 10.18
CA LEU A 10 5.10 -27.43 10.12
C LEU A 10 6.10 -28.30 9.36
N ARG A 11 6.05 -29.62 9.56
CA ARG A 11 6.96 -30.56 8.88
C ARG A 11 6.76 -30.55 7.36
N GLU A 12 5.50 -30.55 6.92
CA GLU A 12 5.15 -30.47 5.50
C GLU A 12 5.50 -29.09 4.92
N PHE A 13 5.38 -28.03 5.72
CA PHE A 13 5.79 -26.70 5.32
C PHE A 13 7.32 -26.59 5.15
N LEU A 14 8.10 -27.11 6.09
CA LEU A 14 9.56 -27.15 6.00
C LEU A 14 10.06 -27.97 4.81
N SER A 15 9.38 -29.06 4.45
CA SER A 15 9.72 -29.79 3.21
C SER A 15 9.46 -28.97 1.96
N LYS A 16 8.45 -28.09 1.98
CA LYS A 16 8.14 -27.21 0.84
C LYS A 16 9.11 -26.03 0.76
N ILE A 17 9.63 -25.55 1.88
CA ILE A 17 10.57 -24.41 1.94
C ILE A 17 11.86 -24.66 1.14
N ASP A 18 12.26 -25.92 0.97
CA ASP A 18 13.45 -26.25 0.18
C ASP A 18 13.33 -25.82 -1.29
N ASP A 19 12.11 -25.83 -1.83
CA ASP A 19 11.80 -25.51 -3.23
C ASP A 19 11.58 -24.00 -3.47
N TYR A 20 11.41 -23.21 -2.40
CA TYR A 20 11.16 -21.77 -2.50
C TYR A 20 12.42 -20.97 -2.16
N ALA A 21 12.84 -20.12 -3.09
CA ALA A 21 13.86 -19.10 -2.85
C ALA A 21 13.19 -17.82 -2.30
N PRO A 22 13.45 -17.41 -1.04
CA PRO A 22 12.91 -16.17 -0.48
C PRO A 22 13.45 -14.94 -1.22
N ILE A 23 12.73 -13.81 -1.12
CA ILE A 23 13.20 -12.53 -1.72
C ILE A 23 14.47 -12.03 -1.00
N ILE A 24 14.58 -12.31 0.30
CA ILE A 24 15.77 -11.96 1.09
C ILE A 24 16.89 -12.98 0.78
N PRO A 25 18.05 -12.54 0.28
CA PRO A 25 19.16 -13.44 -0.03
C PRO A 25 19.75 -14.11 1.22
N ASP A 26 20.25 -15.33 1.06
CA ASP A 26 20.85 -16.13 2.14
C ASP A 26 21.98 -15.38 2.88
N ALA A 27 22.81 -14.61 2.16
CA ALA A 27 23.89 -13.82 2.76
C ALA A 27 23.38 -12.79 3.80
N VAL A 28 22.24 -12.17 3.55
CA VAL A 28 21.63 -11.20 4.49
C VAL A 28 21.10 -11.93 5.72
N THR A 29 20.43 -13.05 5.51
CA THR A 29 19.90 -13.88 6.59
C THR A 29 21.03 -14.41 7.48
N HIS A 30 22.12 -14.93 6.91
CA HIS A 30 23.28 -15.42 7.65
C HIS A 30 23.96 -14.32 8.47
N TYR A 31 24.06 -13.10 7.94
CA TYR A 31 24.59 -11.96 8.67
C TYR A 31 23.74 -11.65 9.92
N TYR A 32 22.42 -11.57 9.78
CA TYR A 32 21.54 -11.31 10.92
C TYR A 32 21.46 -12.47 11.91
N MET A 33 21.57 -13.72 11.45
CA MET A 33 21.70 -14.90 12.32
C MET A 33 22.96 -14.80 13.18
N THR A 34 24.11 -14.53 12.55
CA THR A 34 25.39 -14.38 13.27
C THR A 34 25.34 -13.23 14.25
N LYS A 35 24.74 -12.10 13.85
CA LYS A 35 24.54 -10.94 14.73
C LYS A 35 23.66 -11.25 15.94
N ALA A 36 22.68 -12.13 15.80
CA ALA A 36 21.83 -12.61 16.89
C ALA A 36 22.51 -13.70 17.76
N GLY A 37 23.75 -14.10 17.43
CA GLY A 37 24.50 -15.15 18.14
C GLY A 37 24.25 -16.56 17.62
N LEU A 38 23.52 -16.73 16.52
CA LEU A 38 23.26 -18.02 15.89
C LEU A 38 24.28 -18.26 14.76
N PRO A 39 25.12 -19.31 14.82
CA PRO A 39 26.14 -19.54 13.80
C PRO A 39 25.50 -19.83 12.44
N PRO A 40 26.10 -19.33 11.33
CA PRO A 40 25.60 -19.59 9.99
C PRO A 40 25.75 -21.08 9.61
N PRO A 41 25.06 -21.55 8.56
CA PRO A 41 25.24 -22.91 8.05
C PRO A 41 26.72 -23.21 7.73
N PRO A 42 27.24 -24.44 7.95
CA PRO A 42 26.51 -25.71 8.09
C PRO A 42 26.12 -26.12 9.52
N GLN A 43 26.45 -25.33 10.55
CA GLN A 43 26.09 -25.67 11.93
C GLN A 43 24.59 -25.52 12.20
N THR A 44 23.92 -24.64 11.46
CA THR A 44 22.47 -24.47 11.47
C THR A 44 21.85 -24.99 10.18
N ASP A 45 20.64 -25.54 10.31
CA ASP A 45 19.88 -26.04 9.17
C ASP A 45 19.57 -24.88 8.21
N PRO A 46 19.95 -24.94 6.91
CA PRO A 46 19.60 -23.91 5.93
C PRO A 46 18.08 -23.69 5.81
N LYS A 47 17.25 -24.68 6.16
CA LYS A 47 15.79 -24.52 6.21
C LYS A 47 15.36 -23.48 7.23
N LEU A 48 16.07 -23.37 8.34
CA LEU A 48 15.80 -22.38 9.37
C LEU A 48 16.07 -20.96 8.84
N ALA A 49 17.18 -20.77 8.11
CA ALA A 49 17.49 -19.49 7.49
C ALA A 49 16.37 -19.08 6.51
N ARG A 50 15.95 -19.99 5.62
CA ARG A 50 14.86 -19.73 4.67
C ARG A 50 13.51 -19.49 5.36
N LEU A 51 13.22 -20.22 6.42
CA LEU A 51 12.01 -20.00 7.23
C LEU A 51 11.99 -18.59 7.82
N LEU A 52 13.09 -18.14 8.41
CA LEU A 52 13.21 -16.79 8.98
C LEU A 52 13.06 -15.71 7.90
N ALA A 53 13.67 -15.93 6.73
CA ALA A 53 13.52 -15.04 5.57
C ALA A 53 12.06 -14.94 5.11
N LEU A 54 11.33 -16.06 5.01
CA LEU A 54 9.91 -16.04 4.62
C LEU A 54 9.02 -15.39 5.68
N ALA A 55 9.27 -15.68 6.97
CA ALA A 55 8.51 -15.11 8.06
C ALA A 55 8.64 -13.58 8.11
N THR A 56 9.87 -13.07 7.97
CA THR A 56 10.15 -11.63 7.92
C THR A 56 9.56 -10.98 6.67
N GLN A 57 9.64 -11.64 5.52
CA GLN A 57 9.01 -11.16 4.29
C GLN A 57 7.49 -11.05 4.43
N LYS A 58 6.83 -12.07 5.00
CA LYS A 58 5.39 -12.03 5.28
C LYS A 58 5.06 -10.88 6.24
N PHE A 59 5.83 -10.75 7.33
CA PHE A 59 5.61 -9.70 8.33
C PHE A 59 5.66 -8.29 7.72
N ILE A 60 6.66 -8.00 6.89
CA ILE A 60 6.77 -6.71 6.21
C ILE A 60 5.64 -6.53 5.20
N ALA A 61 5.23 -7.59 4.49
CA ALA A 61 4.13 -7.54 3.54
C ALA A 61 2.79 -7.22 4.21
N ASP A 62 2.53 -7.78 5.39
CA ASP A 62 1.33 -7.49 6.18
C ASP A 62 1.30 -6.00 6.60
N ILE A 63 2.41 -5.48 7.15
CA ILE A 63 2.53 -4.04 7.49
C ILE A 63 2.32 -3.14 6.26
N ALA A 64 2.92 -3.50 5.12
CA ALA A 64 2.79 -2.73 3.89
C ALA A 64 1.36 -2.74 3.35
N ALA A 65 0.64 -3.86 3.49
CA ALA A 65 -0.76 -3.98 3.12
C ALA A 65 -1.65 -3.08 3.99
N ASP A 66 -1.40 -3.04 5.30
CA ASP A 66 -2.14 -2.17 6.22
C ASP A 66 -1.85 -0.69 5.93
N ALA A 67 -0.58 -0.33 5.73
CA ALA A 67 -0.19 1.03 5.33
C ALA A 67 -0.84 1.46 4.00
N TYR A 68 -1.01 0.54 3.05
CA TYR A 68 -1.72 0.80 1.80
C TYR A 68 -3.22 1.09 2.04
N GLN A 69 -3.87 0.38 2.97
CA GLN A 69 -5.25 0.67 3.34
C GLN A 69 -5.40 2.05 3.96
N TYR A 70 -4.48 2.43 4.87
CA TYR A 70 -4.41 3.77 5.45
C TYR A 70 -4.25 4.86 4.37
N SER A 71 -3.32 4.65 3.44
CA SER A 71 -3.08 5.58 2.32
C SER A 71 -4.29 5.71 1.43
N ARG A 72 -4.96 4.59 1.13
CA ARG A 72 -6.16 4.56 0.30
C ARG A 72 -7.35 5.26 0.95
N ILE A 73 -7.62 5.04 2.24
CA ILE A 73 -8.76 5.68 2.92
C ILE A 73 -8.56 7.20 2.97
N ARG A 74 -7.34 7.65 3.25
CA ARG A 74 -7.00 9.09 3.26
C ARG A 74 -7.02 9.70 1.86
N GLY A 75 -6.45 9.01 0.87
CA GLY A 75 -6.44 9.45 -0.53
C GLY A 75 -7.82 9.39 -1.22
N ALA A 76 -8.69 8.44 -0.83
CA ALA A 76 -10.06 8.32 -1.32
C ALA A 76 -10.97 9.43 -0.77
N SER A 77 -10.67 9.99 0.39
CA SER A 77 -11.33 11.24 0.84
C SER A 77 -11.00 12.44 -0.07
N ASN A 78 -9.94 12.33 -0.87
CA ASN A 78 -9.56 13.31 -1.91
C ASN A 78 -10.09 12.93 -3.31
N THR A 79 -10.61 11.70 -3.47
CA THR A 79 -11.19 11.17 -4.71
C THR A 79 -12.63 10.75 -4.42
N ASN A 80 -13.53 11.74 -4.47
CA ASN A 80 -14.96 11.70 -4.14
C ASN A 80 -15.83 10.64 -4.85
N ASN A 81 -15.37 9.42 -5.13
CA ASN A 81 -16.29 8.29 -5.26
C ASN A 81 -15.60 6.91 -5.33
N PRO A 82 -15.68 6.06 -4.28
CA PRO A 82 -15.42 4.63 -4.43
C PRO A 82 -16.47 3.95 -5.34
N MET A 83 -17.59 4.62 -5.65
CA MET A 83 -18.65 4.17 -6.54
C MET A 83 -18.56 4.72 -7.98
N GLY A 84 -17.60 5.62 -8.27
CA GLY A 84 -17.46 6.25 -9.60
C GLY A 84 -16.70 5.38 -10.59
N THR A 85 -15.80 4.55 -10.09
CA THR A 85 -15.04 3.58 -10.90
C THR A 85 -15.93 2.47 -11.48
N LEU A 86 -17.00 2.08 -10.75
CA LEU A 86 -17.95 1.08 -11.23
C LEU A 86 -18.93 1.64 -12.26
N GLY A 87 -19.27 2.94 -12.17
CA GLY A 87 -20.14 3.61 -13.15
C GLY A 87 -19.45 3.85 -14.50
N ALA A 88 -18.15 4.13 -14.50
CA ALA A 88 -17.38 4.33 -15.73
C ALA A 88 -17.09 3.02 -16.49
N ALA A 89 -16.98 1.89 -15.78
CA ALA A 89 -16.71 0.58 -16.40
C ALA A 89 -17.95 -0.12 -16.98
N ALA A 90 -19.16 0.28 -16.57
CA ALA A 90 -20.41 -0.41 -16.95
C ALA A 90 -21.12 0.20 -18.18
N GLY A 91 -20.62 1.27 -18.78
CA GLY A 91 -21.13 1.79 -20.06
C GLY A 91 -22.60 2.22 -20.05
N PHE A 92 -23.21 2.44 -18.88
CA PHE A 92 -24.58 2.93 -18.78
C PHE A 92 -24.57 4.47 -18.80
N PRO A 93 -25.05 5.13 -19.87
CA PRO A 93 -25.23 6.57 -19.87
C PRO A 93 -26.30 6.94 -18.84
N ILE A 94 -25.99 7.90 -17.98
CA ILE A 94 -26.99 8.56 -17.13
C ILE A 94 -27.94 9.33 -18.06
N PRO A 95 -29.25 9.08 -18.03
CA PRO A 95 -30.22 9.85 -18.79
C PRO A 95 -30.22 11.30 -18.29
N GLY A 96 -29.87 12.25 -19.15
CA GLY A 96 -29.84 13.68 -18.81
C GLY A 96 -28.95 14.54 -19.70
N GLN A 97 -28.09 13.95 -20.54
CA GLN A 97 -27.32 14.71 -21.51
C GLN A 97 -28.10 14.87 -22.83
N GLN A 98 -28.86 15.95 -22.93
CA GLN A 98 -29.58 16.33 -24.15
C GLN A 98 -28.66 17.11 -25.10
N SER A 99 -28.62 16.65 -26.35
CA SER A 99 -28.03 17.28 -27.51
C SER A 99 -28.92 18.41 -28.06
N GLY A 100 -28.31 19.53 -28.46
CA GLY A 100 -28.96 20.60 -29.22
C GLY A 100 -28.09 21.84 -29.48
N GLN A 101 -27.69 22.07 -30.73
CA GLN A 101 -27.10 23.30 -31.32
C GLN A 101 -28.18 24.41 -31.55
N PRO A 102 -27.91 25.62 -32.11
CA PRO A 102 -26.74 26.54 -32.04
C PRO A 102 -27.14 28.04 -31.78
N GLY A 103 -26.20 28.92 -31.39
CA GLY A 103 -26.29 30.37 -31.68
C GLY A 103 -26.11 31.40 -30.53
N SER A 104 -25.50 32.53 -30.91
CA SER A 104 -25.39 33.86 -30.26
C SER A 104 -24.35 34.15 -29.15
N LYS A 105 -23.61 35.25 -29.41
CA LYS A 105 -22.66 36.00 -28.56
C LYS A 105 -23.27 36.37 -27.19
N GLU A 106 -22.49 36.41 -26.11
CA GLU A 106 -21.92 37.65 -25.52
C GLU A 106 -21.24 37.42 -24.15
N GLN A 107 -20.41 38.39 -23.81
CA GLN A 107 -19.47 38.60 -22.73
C GLN A 107 -20.09 38.62 -21.31
N GLY A 108 -19.43 38.01 -20.32
CA GLY A 108 -19.85 38.11 -18.91
C GLY A 108 -18.81 37.60 -17.91
N LYS A 109 -18.25 38.53 -17.11
CA LYS A 109 -17.27 38.36 -16.04
C LYS A 109 -17.68 37.35 -14.95
N GLY A 110 -16.71 36.57 -14.48
CA GLY A 110 -16.77 35.86 -13.20
C GLY A 110 -15.48 35.07 -12.96
N ALA A 111 -14.52 35.66 -12.23
CA ALA A 111 -13.28 35.01 -11.87
C ALA A 111 -13.54 33.86 -10.87
N PRO A 112 -13.09 32.62 -11.11
CA PRO A 112 -13.04 31.62 -10.05
C PRO A 112 -11.79 31.89 -9.21
N LEU A 113 -12.01 32.30 -7.96
CA LEU A 113 -10.97 32.36 -6.93
C LEU A 113 -10.46 30.95 -6.63
N GLY A 114 -9.50 30.51 -7.42
CA GLY A 114 -8.75 29.28 -7.24
C GLY A 114 -7.26 29.56 -7.36
N ILE A 115 -6.67 30.22 -6.36
CA ILE A 115 -5.21 30.30 -6.26
C ILE A 115 -4.72 29.08 -5.49
N GLN A 116 -4.38 28.03 -6.23
CA GLN A 116 -3.51 26.95 -5.76
C GLN A 116 -2.10 27.54 -5.57
N ARG A 117 -1.64 27.60 -4.32
CA ARG A 117 -0.28 28.01 -3.97
C ARG A 117 0.65 26.79 -4.07
N PRO A 118 1.73 26.82 -4.87
CA PRO A 118 2.70 25.72 -4.89
C PRO A 118 3.43 25.65 -3.54
N GLY A 119 3.41 24.48 -2.90
CA GLY A 119 4.22 24.22 -1.69
C GLY A 119 3.45 23.82 -0.43
N PHE A 120 2.12 23.69 -0.47
CA PHE A 120 1.36 23.05 0.61
C PHE A 120 0.43 22.00 -0.01
N GLY A 121 0.52 20.77 0.49
CA GLY A 121 -0.25 19.63 0.02
C GLY A 121 -1.74 19.92 0.05
N GLY A 122 -2.34 20.09 -1.12
CA GLY A 122 -3.76 20.26 -1.34
C GLY A 122 -4.13 19.50 -2.61
N GLY A 123 -5.13 18.62 -2.50
CA GLY A 123 -5.54 17.67 -3.53
C GLY A 123 -5.66 18.28 -4.93
N GLY A 124 -4.82 17.80 -5.83
CA GLY A 124 -4.96 18.00 -7.26
C GLY A 124 -5.91 16.94 -7.82
N GLN A 125 -7.09 17.38 -8.25
CA GLN A 125 -7.99 16.62 -9.11
C GLN A 125 -7.28 16.34 -10.44
N GLY A 126 -6.65 15.17 -10.57
CA GLY A 126 -6.01 14.72 -11.80
C GLY A 126 -5.80 13.22 -11.77
N GLY A 127 -6.62 12.47 -12.52
CA GLY A 127 -6.61 11.00 -12.56
C GLY A 127 -5.30 10.35 -13.03
N SER A 128 -4.28 11.13 -13.41
CA SER A 128 -2.93 10.67 -13.75
C SER A 128 -1.84 11.08 -12.75
N GLN A 129 -2.17 11.92 -11.75
CA GLN A 129 -1.24 12.50 -10.78
C GLN A 129 -1.34 11.86 -9.38
N ASN A 130 -2.43 11.15 -9.07
CA ASN A 130 -2.61 10.45 -7.80
C ASN A 130 -1.90 9.09 -7.80
N ARG A 131 -0.56 9.11 -7.75
CA ARG A 131 0.20 7.90 -7.44
C ARG A 131 0.07 7.62 -5.95
N THR A 132 -0.12 6.35 -5.59
CA THR A 132 -0.04 5.94 -4.20
C THR A 132 1.38 6.18 -3.68
N VAL A 133 1.50 6.95 -2.60
CA VAL A 133 2.76 7.24 -1.93
C VAL A 133 2.69 6.67 -0.52
N LEU A 134 3.72 5.93 -0.12
CA LEU A 134 3.88 5.48 1.27
C LEU A 134 4.39 6.67 2.11
N THR A 135 3.50 7.25 2.91
CA THR A 135 3.80 8.41 3.75
C THR A 135 4.16 8.00 5.18
N MET A 136 4.88 8.86 5.91
CA MET A 136 5.26 8.59 7.30
C MET A 136 4.04 8.51 8.21
N GLU A 137 2.97 9.23 7.87
CA GLU A 137 1.73 9.23 8.62
C GLU A 137 0.96 7.92 8.41
N ASP A 138 0.90 7.39 7.17
CA ASP A 138 0.30 6.06 6.90
C ASP A 138 1.06 4.96 7.63
N LEU A 139 2.39 4.97 7.49
CA LEU A 139 3.24 3.97 8.13
C LEU A 139 3.16 4.08 9.65
N GLY A 140 3.16 5.29 10.21
CA GLY A 140 3.07 5.54 11.65
C GLY A 140 1.76 5.03 12.27
N MET A 141 0.63 5.18 11.56
CA MET A 141 -0.65 4.59 11.99
C MET A 141 -0.60 3.06 11.90
N ALA A 142 -0.12 2.51 10.77
CA ALA A 142 -0.04 1.07 10.56
C ALA A 142 0.82 0.40 11.64
N VAL A 143 2.08 0.83 11.82
CA VAL A 143 2.98 0.24 12.83
C VAL A 143 2.56 0.54 14.27
N GLY A 144 1.75 1.59 14.48
CA GLY A 144 1.12 1.90 15.76
C GLY A 144 0.20 0.79 16.24
N GLU A 145 -0.52 0.12 15.33
CA GLU A 145 -1.34 -1.07 15.66
C GLU A 145 -0.50 -2.26 16.08
N TYR A 146 0.71 -2.38 15.53
CA TYR A 146 1.71 -3.38 15.92
C TYR A 146 2.48 -2.98 17.19
N GLY A 147 2.12 -1.88 17.86
CA GLY A 147 2.73 -1.42 19.12
C GLY A 147 4.00 -0.59 18.95
N VAL A 148 4.36 -0.19 17.72
CA VAL A 148 5.54 0.63 17.45
C VAL A 148 5.15 2.10 17.35
N ASN A 149 5.72 2.94 18.21
CA ASN A 149 5.44 4.38 18.21
C ASN A 149 6.47 5.15 17.35
N VAL A 150 6.07 5.56 16.15
CA VAL A 150 6.88 6.39 15.26
C VAL A 150 6.43 7.85 15.34
N LYS A 151 6.99 8.61 16.28
CA LYS A 151 6.77 10.06 16.36
C LYS A 151 7.90 10.78 15.64
N ARG A 152 7.62 11.26 14.42
CA ARG A 152 8.49 12.20 13.72
C ARG A 152 7.94 13.61 13.91
N SER A 153 8.73 14.53 14.44
CA SER A 153 8.32 15.94 14.47
C SER A 153 8.27 16.49 13.04
N GLU A 154 7.22 17.24 12.73
CA GLU A 154 7.08 17.90 11.43
C GLU A 154 8.09 19.06 11.25
N PHE A 155 8.58 19.58 12.37
CA PHE A 155 9.57 20.64 12.43
C PHE A 155 10.55 20.41 13.58
N TYR A 156 11.78 20.88 13.40
CA TYR A 156 12.74 21.06 14.49
C TYR A 156 12.57 22.51 14.98
N ARG A 157 12.06 22.69 16.20
CA ARG A 157 12.03 23.99 16.89
C ARG A 157 12.99 23.93 18.07
#